data_AF-A0A420Y3V4-F1
#
_entry.id   AF-A0A420Y3V4-F1
#
_cell.length_a   1.000
_cell.length_b   1.000
_cell.length_c   1.000
_cell.angle_alpha   90.00
_cell.angle_beta   90.00
_cell.angle_gamma   90.00
#
_symmetry.space_group_name_H-M   'P 1'
#
loop_
_entity.id
_entity.type
_entity.pdbx_description
1 polymer ?
#
loop_
_entity_poly.entity_id
_entity_poly.type
_entity_poly.pdbx_seq_one_letter_code
_entity_poly.pdbx_strand_id
1 'polypeptide(L)'
;MRAEILSELSTKHPQPQWGKAALARLHHVDSAIRESMRLNGFVARGIMKTVMAPGGITLPDGTHLPQGVKVGIQAYSVHHDEDFYPNAETYQPFRFVPAPNSRADQEPDTAIASGSDTESSRSSCAPRRLSVDSSGSTSSERKKPLALVTTSPTFLAFSHGPNACPGRFFAANQMKLTLAHIALHYEIDPVAQRPENRWFVGSLGPPFDVRIRVRRRRRTG
;
A
#
# COMPACT_ATOMS: atom_id res chain seq x y z
N MET A 1 -2.25 7.54 14.58
CA MET A 1 -1.52 8.37 13.60
C MET A 1 -0.86 9.60 14.23
N ARG A 2 -1.56 10.67 14.65
CA ARG A 2 -0.88 11.87 15.22
C ARG A 2 -0.01 11.55 16.45
N ALA A 3 -0.51 10.71 17.36
CA ALA A 3 0.26 10.26 18.53
C ALA A 3 1.52 9.46 18.14
N GLU A 4 1.42 8.54 17.17
CA GLU A 4 2.57 7.80 16.62
C GLU A 4 3.62 8.76 16.05
N ILE A 5 3.19 9.75 15.25
CA ILE A 5 4.09 10.75 14.67
C ILE A 5 4.80 11.56 15.77
N LEU A 6 4.07 12.02 16.78
CA LEU A 6 4.66 12.76 17.90
C LEU A 6 5.67 11.91 18.66
N SER A 7 5.33 10.65 18.94
CA SER A 7 6.21 9.70 19.62
C SER A 7 7.53 9.50 18.86
N GLU A 8 7.48 9.33 17.54
CA GLU A 8 8.68 9.16 16.70
C GLU A 8 9.54 10.43 16.64
N LEU A 9 8.93 11.61 16.72
CA LEU A 9 9.67 12.88 16.72
C LEU A 9 10.28 13.21 18.09
N SER A 10 9.64 12.81 19.20
CA SER A 10 10.09 13.15 20.55
C SER A 10 11.13 12.19 21.13
N THR A 11 11.17 10.93 20.68
CA THR A 11 11.97 9.88 21.34
C THR A 11 13.48 9.94 21.06
N LYS A 12 13.96 10.64 20.03
CA LYS A 12 15.34 10.41 19.55
C LYS A 12 16.23 11.64 19.35
N HIS A 13 15.68 12.86 19.35
CA HIS A 13 16.49 14.07 19.14
C HIS A 13 15.96 15.28 19.93
N PRO A 14 16.85 16.16 20.44
CA PRO A 14 16.45 17.42 21.09
C PRO A 14 15.79 18.42 20.12
N GLN A 15 15.89 18.19 18.81
CA GLN A 15 15.19 18.90 17.75
C GLN A 15 14.45 17.87 16.89
N PRO A 16 13.15 18.04 16.57
CA PRO A 16 12.40 17.10 15.75
C PRO A 16 12.98 17.07 14.33
N GLN A 17 13.72 16.02 14.01
CA GLN A 17 14.32 15.82 12.68
C GLN A 17 13.65 14.67 11.94
N TRP A 18 13.21 14.94 10.71
CA TRP A 18 12.65 13.94 9.81
C TRP A 18 13.76 13.10 9.19
N GLY A 19 14.08 11.96 9.81
CA GLY A 19 15.03 10.97 9.28
C GLY A 19 14.36 9.83 8.52
N LYS A 20 15.09 9.18 7.60
CA LYS A 20 14.62 7.95 6.91
C LYS A 20 14.18 6.86 7.90
N ALA A 21 14.91 6.70 9.00
CA ALA A 21 14.60 5.73 10.04
C ALA A 21 13.28 6.05 10.77
N ALA A 22 12.97 7.33 10.98
CA ALA A 22 11.69 7.73 11.57
C ALA A 22 10.53 7.42 10.61
N LEU A 23 10.68 7.77 9.32
CA LEU A 23 9.67 7.47 8.29
C LEU A 23 9.43 5.96 8.07
N ALA A 24 10.44 5.12 8.34
CA ALA A 24 10.32 3.67 8.24
C ALA A 24 9.47 3.06 9.37
N ARG A 25 9.37 3.73 10.52
CA ARG A 25 8.62 3.25 11.71
C ARG A 25 7.20 3.78 11.82
N LEU A 26 6.77 4.65 10.90
CA LEU A 26 5.40 5.17 10.86
C LEU A 26 4.43 4.12 10.28
N HIS A 27 4.23 3.01 10.98
CA HIS A 27 3.45 1.87 10.50
C HIS A 27 1.97 2.18 10.34
N HIS A 28 1.37 2.98 11.22
CA HIS A 28 -0.04 3.37 11.09
C HIS A 28 -0.24 4.38 9.97
N VAL A 29 0.71 5.29 9.76
CA VAL A 29 0.71 6.20 8.59
C VAL A 29 0.79 5.39 7.30
N ASP A 30 1.70 4.41 7.23
CA ASP A 30 1.83 3.53 6.06
C ASP A 30 0.54 2.78 5.77
N SER A 31 -0.05 2.16 6.79
CA SER A 31 -1.30 1.42 6.67
C SER A 31 -2.45 2.29 6.20
N ALA A 32 -2.60 3.50 6.75
CA ALA A 32 -3.67 4.42 6.39
C ALA A 32 -3.54 4.96 4.96
N ILE A 33 -2.32 5.26 4.51
CA ILE A 33 -2.05 5.64 3.12
C ILE A 33 -2.32 4.45 2.20
N ARG A 34 -1.84 3.27 2.57
CA ARG A 34 -2.01 2.03 1.80
C ARG A 34 -3.48 1.68 1.61
N GLU A 35 -4.28 1.78 2.67
CA GLU A 35 -5.73 1.56 2.59
C GLU A 35 -6.43 2.61 1.74
N SER A 36 -5.96 3.87 1.81
CA SER A 36 -6.51 4.94 0.96
C SER A 36 -6.26 4.65 -0.52
N MET A 37 -5.07 4.16 -0.86
CA MET A 37 -4.70 3.74 -2.22
C MET A 37 -5.42 2.48 -2.69
N ARG A 38 -5.73 1.53 -1.78
CA ARG A 38 -6.50 0.33 -2.10
C ARG A 38 -7.92 0.71 -2.50
N LEU A 39 -8.61 1.44 -1.62
CA LEU A 39 -10.03 1.74 -1.78
C LEU A 39 -10.27 2.82 -2.83
N ASN A 40 -9.35 3.79 -2.97
CA ASN A 40 -9.54 4.96 -3.83
C ASN A 40 -8.27 5.27 -4.64
N GLY A 41 -7.66 4.22 -5.20
CA GLY A 41 -6.47 4.35 -6.02
C GLY A 41 -6.73 5.19 -7.27
N PHE A 42 -5.81 6.10 -7.57
CA PHE A 42 -5.89 6.94 -8.78
C PHE A 42 -5.87 6.12 -10.08
N VAL A 43 -5.24 4.94 -10.06
CA VAL A 43 -5.09 4.05 -11.20
C VAL A 43 -5.98 2.82 -11.01
N ALA A 44 -7.22 2.87 -11.50
CA ALA A 44 -8.17 1.75 -11.37
C ALA A 44 -7.81 0.57 -12.27
N ARG A 45 -7.18 0.85 -13.42
CA ARG A 45 -6.68 -0.14 -14.37
C ARG A 45 -5.16 -0.05 -14.43
N GLY A 46 -4.49 -1.18 -14.19
CA GLY A 46 -3.04 -1.30 -14.29
C GLY A 46 -2.52 -1.08 -15.71
N ILE A 47 -1.19 -1.17 -15.86
CA ILE A 47 -0.51 -0.96 -17.13
C ILE A 47 -1.03 -1.95 -18.17
N MET A 48 -1.52 -1.44 -19.30
CA MET A 48 -1.92 -2.27 -20.43
C MET A 48 -0.69 -2.73 -21.21
N LYS A 49 -0.68 -4.00 -21.61
CA LYS A 49 0.35 -4.62 -22.44
C LYS A 49 -0.28 -5.11 -23.74
N THR A 50 0.41 -4.90 -24.85
CA THR A 50 0.00 -5.44 -26.16
C THR A 50 0.62 -6.81 -26.36
N VAL A 51 -0.16 -7.78 -26.83
CA VAL A 51 0.36 -9.10 -27.24
C VAL A 51 1.14 -8.93 -28.53
N MET A 52 2.47 -9.05 -28.46
CA MET A 52 3.34 -8.87 -29.63
C MET A 52 3.73 -10.19 -30.32
N ALA A 53 3.55 -11.33 -29.64
CA ALA A 53 3.92 -12.64 -30.16
C ALA A 53 3.16 -12.96 -31.47
N PRO A 54 3.87 -13.34 -32.56
CA PRO A 54 3.23 -13.81 -33.78
C PRO A 54 2.34 -15.02 -33.48
N GLY A 55 1.09 -14.98 -33.93
CA GLY A 55 0.11 -16.05 -33.65
C GLY A 55 -0.51 -16.01 -32.25
N GLY A 56 -0.24 -15.00 -31.42
CA GLY A 56 -0.86 -14.83 -30.11
C GLY A 56 -0.22 -15.63 -28.97
N ILE A 57 -0.86 -15.62 -27.80
CA ILE A 57 -0.42 -16.32 -26.58
C ILE A 57 -1.62 -17.05 -25.98
N THR A 58 -1.46 -18.33 -25.62
CA THR A 58 -2.48 -19.08 -24.86
C THR A 58 -2.13 -19.10 -23.37
N LEU A 59 -3.07 -18.69 -22.53
CA LEU A 59 -2.93 -18.67 -21.07
C LEU A 59 -3.08 -20.08 -20.48
N PRO A 60 -2.62 -20.32 -19.22
CA PRO A 60 -2.74 -21.63 -18.57
C PRO A 60 -4.18 -22.15 -18.41
N ASP A 61 -5.17 -21.25 -18.44
CA ASP A 61 -6.60 -21.59 -18.39
C ASP A 61 -7.18 -21.98 -19.76
N GLY A 62 -6.36 -21.97 -20.82
CA GLY A 62 -6.75 -22.27 -22.19
C GLY A 62 -7.19 -21.06 -23.02
N THR A 63 -7.33 -19.88 -22.42
CA THR A 63 -7.73 -18.66 -23.14
C THR A 63 -6.67 -18.25 -24.15
N HIS A 64 -7.05 -18.12 -25.42
CA HIS A 64 -6.15 -17.64 -26.47
C HIS A 64 -6.26 -16.13 -26.69
N LEU A 65 -5.12 -15.44 -26.66
CA LEU A 65 -4.99 -14.00 -26.85
C LEU A 65 -4.29 -13.70 -28.18
N PRO A 66 -5.01 -13.21 -29.20
CA PRO A 66 -4.42 -12.90 -30.51
C PRO A 66 -3.35 -11.81 -30.44
N GLN A 67 -2.43 -11.83 -31.41
CA GLN A 67 -1.48 -10.74 -31.62
C GLN A 67 -2.20 -9.40 -31.82
N GLY A 68 -1.67 -8.33 -31.22
CA GLY A 68 -2.21 -6.98 -31.29
C GLY A 68 -3.24 -6.63 -30.20
N VAL A 69 -3.78 -7.61 -29.49
CA VAL A 69 -4.74 -7.37 -28.39
C VAL A 69 -4.04 -6.72 -27.19
N LYS A 70 -4.72 -5.77 -26.53
CA LYS A 70 -4.26 -5.14 -25.29
C LYS A 70 -4.88 -5.82 -24.08
N VAL A 71 -4.04 -6.21 -23.14
CA VAL A 71 -4.41 -6.87 -21.88
C VAL A 71 -3.97 -5.99 -20.72
N GLY A 72 -4.80 -5.87 -19.69
CA GLY A 72 -4.48 -5.08 -18.51
C GLY A 72 -5.07 -5.72 -17.25
N ILE A 73 -4.45 -5.44 -16.10
CA ILE A 73 -4.92 -5.94 -14.81
C ILE A 73 -5.92 -4.91 -14.24
N GLN A 74 -7.08 -5.38 -13.83
CA GLN A 74 -8.12 -4.54 -13.20
C GLN A 74 -7.79 -4.38 -11.71
N ALA A 75 -6.93 -3.41 -11.38
CA ALA A 75 -6.46 -3.17 -10.02
C ALA A 75 -7.62 -2.85 -9.06
N TYR A 76 -8.59 -2.06 -9.51
CA TYR A 76 -9.78 -1.72 -8.72
C TYR A 76 -10.55 -2.97 -8.28
N SER A 77 -10.84 -3.88 -9.23
CA SER A 77 -11.56 -5.13 -8.93
C SER A 77 -10.80 -5.98 -7.92
N VAL A 78 -9.49 -6.19 -8.12
CA VAL A 78 -8.65 -6.96 -7.18
C VAL A 78 -8.65 -6.33 -5.78
N HIS A 79 -8.65 -5.00 -5.69
CA HIS A 79 -8.66 -4.29 -4.42
C HIS A 79 -9.99 -4.33 -3.69
N HIS A 80 -11.10 -4.54 -4.40
CA HIS A 80 -12.47 -4.59 -3.86
C HIS A 80 -13.00 -6.03 -3.79
N ASP A 81 -12.17 -7.02 -4.07
CA ASP A 81 -12.52 -8.43 -4.00
C ASP A 81 -12.49 -8.91 -2.53
N GLU A 82 -13.63 -9.42 -2.06
CA GLU A 82 -13.80 -9.95 -0.69
C GLU A 82 -12.95 -11.21 -0.44
N ASP A 83 -12.58 -11.95 -1.51
CA ASP A 83 -11.69 -13.12 -1.39
C ASP A 83 -10.28 -12.69 -0.96
N PHE A 84 -9.86 -11.47 -1.30
CA PHE A 84 -8.55 -10.92 -0.91
C PHE A 84 -8.62 -9.95 0.28
N TYR A 85 -9.72 -9.21 0.41
CA TYR A 85 -9.88 -8.14 1.38
C TYR A 85 -11.23 -8.24 2.11
N PRO A 86 -11.29 -8.83 3.32
CA PRO A 86 -12.54 -8.90 4.07
C PRO A 86 -13.10 -7.50 4.40
N ASN A 87 -14.38 -7.27 4.13
CA ASN A 87 -14.99 -5.93 4.15
C ASN A 87 -14.24 -4.99 3.19
N ALA A 88 -14.13 -5.39 1.93
CA ALA A 88 -13.34 -4.74 0.88
C ALA A 88 -13.84 -3.31 0.62
N GLU A 89 -15.14 -3.08 0.70
CA GLU A 89 -15.77 -1.77 0.49
C GLU A 89 -15.60 -0.82 1.69
N THR A 90 -15.15 -1.33 2.84
CA THR A 90 -15.01 -0.54 4.06
C THR A 90 -13.58 -0.02 4.22
N TYR A 91 -13.45 1.28 4.49
CA TYR A 91 -12.16 1.89 4.83
C TYR A 91 -11.70 1.45 6.22
N GLN A 92 -10.67 0.60 6.27
CA GLN A 92 -10.06 0.12 7.51
C GLN A 92 -8.60 0.62 7.62
N PRO A 93 -8.34 1.77 8.28
CA PRO A 93 -7.06 2.47 8.20
C PRO A 93 -5.86 1.67 8.70
N PHE A 94 -6.08 0.64 9.53
CA PHE A 94 -5.03 -0.16 10.14
C PHE A 94 -5.02 -1.63 9.68
N ARG A 95 -5.70 -1.95 8.59
CA ARG A 95 -5.77 -3.30 7.99
C ARG A 95 -4.40 -3.96 7.79
N PHE A 96 -3.37 -3.15 7.50
CA PHE A 96 -2.01 -3.62 7.24
C PHE A 96 -1.06 -3.50 8.44
N VAL A 97 -1.59 -3.15 9.62
CA VAL A 97 -0.87 -3.23 10.89
C VAL A 97 -1.27 -4.55 11.56
N PRO A 98 -0.32 -5.34 12.08
CA PRO A 98 -0.64 -6.54 12.84
C PRO A 98 -1.48 -6.17 14.06
N ALA A 99 -2.43 -7.03 14.46
CA ALA A 99 -3.14 -6.83 15.70
C ALA A 99 -2.12 -6.80 16.86
N PRO A 100 -2.21 -5.82 17.79
CA PRO A 100 -1.37 -5.82 18.97
C PRO A 100 -1.68 -7.08 19.78
N ASN A 101 -0.72 -8.00 19.86
CA ASN A 101 -0.83 -9.14 20.74
C ASN A 101 -0.87 -8.62 22.18
N SER A 102 -1.87 -9.05 22.94
CA SER A 102 -1.89 -8.81 24.38
C SER A 102 -0.60 -9.36 25.03
N ARG A 103 0.19 -8.47 25.65
CA ARG A 103 1.21 -8.71 26.71
C ARG A 103 2.70 -8.96 26.36
N ALA A 104 3.27 -8.65 25.18
CA ALA A 104 4.67 -9.05 24.91
C ALA A 104 5.65 -8.03 24.28
N ASP A 105 5.34 -6.73 24.16
CA ASP A 105 6.20 -5.79 23.39
C ASP A 105 6.95 -4.75 24.25
N GLN A 106 7.59 -5.17 25.33
CA GLN A 106 8.70 -4.41 25.93
C GLN A 106 10.02 -5.10 25.55
N GLU A 107 10.58 -4.75 24.39
CA GLU A 107 12.02 -4.44 24.24
C GLU A 107 12.35 -3.93 22.81
N PRO A 108 13.28 -2.96 22.65
CA PRO A 108 13.60 -2.38 21.35
C PRO A 108 14.81 -3.08 20.71
N ASP A 109 14.60 -3.81 19.62
CA ASP A 109 15.68 -4.48 18.90
C ASP A 109 16.33 -3.54 17.87
N THR A 110 17.56 -3.13 18.15
CA THR A 110 18.41 -2.30 17.29
C THR A 110 19.12 -3.16 16.26
N ALA A 111 18.65 -3.18 15.01
CA ALA A 111 19.47 -3.66 13.89
C ALA A 111 19.12 -2.91 12.59
N ILE A 112 20.08 -2.08 12.15
CA ILE A 112 20.09 -1.43 10.84
C ILE A 112 20.43 -2.49 9.80
N ALA A 113 19.55 -2.70 8.83
CA ALA A 113 19.80 -3.59 7.70
C ALA A 113 20.82 -2.97 6.74
N SER A 114 22.05 -3.48 6.77
CA SER A 114 22.96 -3.51 5.63
C SER A 114 22.86 -4.87 4.98
N GLY A 115 22.33 -4.94 3.76
CA GLY A 115 22.26 -6.17 2.97
C GLY A 115 22.54 -5.85 1.52
N SER A 116 23.76 -6.22 1.11
CA SER A 116 24.33 -6.10 -0.23
C SER A 116 23.62 -6.98 -1.26
N ASP A 117 23.47 -6.44 -2.47
CA ASP A 117 23.07 -7.17 -3.66
C ASP A 117 24.18 -8.14 -4.10
N THR A 118 23.83 -9.40 -4.31
CA THR A 118 24.59 -10.28 -5.23
C THR A 118 23.63 -11.14 -6.04
N GLU A 119 23.67 -10.95 -7.36
CA GLU A 119 23.03 -11.79 -8.37
C GLU A 119 23.54 -13.23 -8.35
N SER A 120 22.63 -14.20 -8.55
CA SER A 120 22.73 -15.21 -9.61
C SER A 120 21.79 -16.39 -9.32
N SER A 121 20.80 -16.60 -10.18
CA SER A 121 20.64 -17.87 -10.91
C SER A 121 19.33 -17.86 -11.70
N ARG A 122 19.48 -18.14 -13.00
CA ARG A 122 18.39 -18.43 -13.95
C ARG A 122 17.68 -19.72 -13.51
N SER A 123 16.34 -19.72 -13.44
CA SER A 123 15.58 -20.95 -13.67
C SER A 123 14.10 -20.68 -13.97
N SER A 124 13.71 -21.18 -15.15
CA SER A 124 12.38 -21.53 -15.67
C SER A 124 11.12 -20.89 -15.08
N CYS A 125 10.43 -20.14 -15.95
CA CYS A 125 9.06 -19.71 -15.77
C CYS A 125 8.13 -20.88 -16.14
N ALA A 126 7.72 -21.66 -15.13
CA ALA A 126 6.55 -22.54 -15.21
C ALA A 126 5.65 -22.24 -13.99
N PRO A 127 4.32 -22.18 -14.14
CA PRO A 127 3.44 -21.89 -13.03
C PRO A 127 3.44 -23.09 -12.09
N ARG A 128 3.94 -22.90 -10.87
CA ARG A 128 3.82 -23.90 -9.80
C ARG A 128 2.33 -23.96 -9.42
N ARG A 129 1.65 -25.05 -9.79
CA ARG A 129 0.31 -25.37 -9.24
C ARG A 129 0.40 -25.26 -7.73
N LEU A 130 -0.50 -24.48 -7.12
CA LEU A 130 -0.75 -24.59 -5.68
C LEU A 130 -1.29 -25.99 -5.42
N SER A 131 -0.42 -26.88 -4.93
CA SER A 131 -0.87 -28.09 -4.25
C SER A 131 -1.49 -27.67 -2.92
N VAL A 132 -2.75 -28.06 -2.72
CA VAL A 132 -3.39 -28.03 -1.41
C VAL A 132 -2.76 -29.17 -0.61
N ASP A 133 -1.70 -28.85 0.12
CA ASP A 133 -1.14 -29.79 1.09
C ASP A 133 -2.06 -29.76 2.31
N SER A 134 -2.83 -30.83 2.43
CA SER A 134 -3.69 -31.14 3.55
C SER A 134 -2.81 -31.58 4.73
N SER A 135 -2.17 -30.63 5.39
CA SER A 135 -1.52 -30.88 6.68
C SER A 135 -1.67 -29.66 7.58
N GLY A 136 -2.44 -29.84 8.64
CA GLY A 136 -2.65 -28.83 9.68
C GLY A 136 -1.33 -28.47 10.34
N SER A 137 -0.87 -27.26 10.06
CA SER A 137 0.20 -26.58 10.78
C SER A 137 -0.23 -25.13 10.94
N THR A 138 -1.00 -24.85 12.00
CA THR A 138 -1.28 -23.49 12.45
C THR A 138 -0.04 -22.91 13.12
N SER A 139 1.02 -22.67 12.33
CA SER A 139 2.09 -21.78 12.76
C SER A 139 1.57 -20.37 12.56
N SER A 140 1.13 -19.74 13.65
CA SER A 140 0.83 -18.31 13.71
C SER A 140 2.10 -17.50 13.42
N GLU A 141 2.45 -17.39 12.13
CA GLU A 141 3.52 -16.53 11.67
C GLU A 141 3.19 -15.08 12.06
N ARG A 142 4.10 -14.46 12.82
CA ARG A 142 3.96 -13.05 13.20
C ARG A 142 3.91 -12.21 11.93
N LYS A 143 2.74 -11.70 11.55
CA LYS A 143 2.62 -10.73 10.47
C LYS A 143 3.42 -9.50 10.87
N LYS A 144 4.40 -9.09 10.07
CA LYS A 144 5.11 -7.81 10.23
C LYS A 144 4.26 -6.69 9.62
N PRO A 145 4.35 -5.44 10.12
CA PRO A 145 3.69 -4.31 9.48
C PRO A 145 4.21 -4.13 8.05
N LEU A 146 3.29 -3.92 7.11
CA LEU A 146 3.66 -3.76 5.71
C LEU A 146 4.07 -2.32 5.43
N ALA A 147 5.28 -2.15 4.89
CA ALA A 147 5.73 -0.86 4.40
C ALA A 147 4.89 -0.39 3.21
N LEU A 148 4.67 0.92 3.09
CA LEU A 148 3.86 1.50 2.01
C LEU A 148 4.35 1.11 0.60
N VAL A 149 5.65 0.94 0.42
CA VAL A 149 6.30 0.61 -0.86
C VAL A 149 6.14 -0.86 -1.29
N THR A 150 5.64 -1.73 -0.41
CA THR A 150 5.53 -3.16 -0.68
C THR A 150 4.38 -3.44 -1.65
N THR A 151 4.65 -4.12 -2.76
CA THR A 151 3.61 -4.51 -3.73
C THR A 151 3.37 -6.01 -3.68
N SER A 152 2.21 -6.46 -4.11
CA SER A 152 1.87 -7.88 -4.23
C SER A 152 0.92 -8.09 -5.41
N PRO A 153 0.67 -9.33 -5.85
CA PRO A 153 -0.36 -9.60 -6.86
C PRO A 153 -1.74 -9.09 -6.48
N THR A 154 -2.02 -8.99 -5.18
CA THR A 154 -3.28 -8.48 -4.61
C THR A 154 -3.24 -6.99 -4.26
N PHE A 155 -2.06 -6.37 -4.15
CA PHE A 155 -1.90 -4.94 -3.87
C PHE A 155 -1.07 -4.24 -4.96
N LEU A 156 -1.78 -3.49 -5.78
CA LEU A 156 -1.37 -3.00 -7.10
C LEU A 156 -1.33 -1.47 -7.20
N ALA A 157 -1.39 -0.75 -6.08
CA ALA A 157 -1.36 0.71 -6.07
C ALA A 157 -0.10 1.30 -6.74
N PHE A 158 1.01 0.55 -6.68
CA PHE A 158 2.25 0.87 -7.37
C PHE A 158 2.56 -0.14 -8.50
N SER A 159 1.56 -0.82 -9.06
CA SER A 159 1.74 -1.99 -9.95
C SER A 159 2.51 -3.12 -9.23
N HIS A 160 2.86 -4.19 -9.95
CA HIS A 160 3.63 -5.31 -9.39
C HIS A 160 4.57 -5.93 -10.43
N GLY A 161 5.61 -6.63 -9.96
CA GLY A 161 6.63 -7.28 -10.80
C GLY A 161 7.59 -6.29 -11.47
N PRO A 162 8.16 -6.64 -12.64
CA PRO A 162 9.14 -5.80 -13.35
C PRO A 162 8.64 -4.42 -13.75
N ASN A 163 7.32 -4.21 -13.78
CA ASN A 163 6.68 -2.94 -14.09
C ASN A 163 6.14 -2.23 -12.84
N ALA A 164 6.61 -2.60 -11.64
CA ALA A 164 6.30 -1.86 -10.43
C ALA A 164 6.85 -0.43 -10.53
N CYS A 165 6.12 0.53 -9.97
CA CYS A 165 6.46 1.94 -10.04
C CYS A 165 7.87 2.18 -9.46
N PRO A 166 8.82 2.71 -10.26
CA PRO A 166 10.17 3.01 -9.77
C PRO A 166 10.15 4.16 -8.76
N GLY A 167 9.21 5.10 -8.90
CA GLY A 167 9.05 6.27 -8.02
C GLY A 167 8.40 5.98 -6.67
N ARG A 168 7.96 4.75 -6.38
CA ARG A 168 7.19 4.43 -5.17
C ARG A 168 7.90 4.78 -3.86
N PHE A 169 9.23 4.69 -3.81
CA PHE A 169 10.01 5.03 -2.62
C PHE A 169 10.00 6.54 -2.33
N PHE A 170 10.17 7.34 -3.38
CA PHE A 170 10.07 8.79 -3.28
C PHE A 170 8.65 9.22 -2.92
N ALA A 171 7.66 8.70 -3.65
CA ALA A 171 6.24 8.98 -3.40
C ALA A 171 5.83 8.61 -1.98
N ALA A 172 6.23 7.44 -1.48
CA ALA A 172 5.94 7.01 -0.12
C ALA A 172 6.50 8.01 0.91
N ASN A 173 7.75 8.43 0.77
CA ASN A 173 8.34 9.40 1.69
C ASN A 173 7.63 10.76 1.62
N GLN A 174 7.34 11.26 0.42
CA GLN A 174 6.62 12.52 0.23
C GLN A 174 5.23 12.47 0.84
N MET A 175 4.48 11.39 0.64
CA MET A 175 3.14 11.22 1.19
C MET A 175 3.16 11.11 2.71
N LYS A 176 4.11 10.35 3.29
CA LYS A 176 4.27 10.25 4.75
C LYS A 176 4.57 11.61 5.37
N LEU A 177 5.52 12.35 4.80
CA LEU A 177 5.88 13.70 5.28
C LEU A 177 4.71 14.67 5.15
N THR A 178 3.99 14.62 4.03
CA THR A 178 2.81 15.48 3.80
C THR A 178 1.71 15.18 4.81
N LEU A 179 1.36 13.90 5.00
CA LEU A 179 0.34 13.49 5.95
C LEU A 179 0.75 13.83 7.39
N ALA A 180 2.03 13.65 7.72
CA ALA A 180 2.55 14.02 9.03
C ALA A 180 2.48 15.52 9.28
N HIS A 181 2.86 16.34 8.28
CA HIS A 181 2.72 17.79 8.35
C HIS A 181 1.26 18.21 8.57
N ILE A 182 0.33 17.63 7.81
CA ILE A 182 -1.11 17.86 7.97
C ILE A 182 -1.56 17.50 9.39
N ALA A 183 -1.22 16.30 9.87
CA ALA A 183 -1.62 15.81 11.18
C ALA A 183 -1.06 16.65 12.35
N LEU A 184 0.15 17.19 12.20
CA LEU A 184 0.81 18.00 13.23
C LEU A 184 0.31 19.44 13.29
N HIS A 185 0.01 20.04 12.13
CA HIS A 185 -0.22 21.48 12.03
C HIS A 185 -1.67 21.86 11.73
N TYR A 186 -2.53 20.91 11.35
CA TYR A 186 -3.91 21.18 10.96
C TYR A 186 -4.91 20.30 11.71
N GLU A 187 -6.11 20.83 11.84
CA GLU A 187 -7.34 20.15 12.24
C GLU A 187 -8.27 20.19 11.06
N ILE A 188 -8.80 19.04 10.68
CA ILE A 188 -9.79 18.90 9.60
C ILE A 188 -11.08 18.53 10.29
N ASP A 189 -12.12 19.34 10.08
CA ASP A 189 -13.44 19.06 10.66
C ASP A 189 -14.01 17.77 10.04
N PRO A 190 -14.64 16.90 10.84
CA PRO A 190 -15.30 15.72 10.31
C PRO A 190 -16.46 16.15 9.39
N VAL A 191 -16.62 15.42 8.30
CA VAL A 191 -17.81 15.50 7.45
C VAL A 191 -18.82 14.45 7.92
N ALA A 192 -20.11 14.78 7.89
CA ALA A 192 -21.17 13.87 8.34
C ALA A 192 -21.23 12.58 7.51
N GLN A 193 -21.05 12.71 6.20
CA GLN A 193 -20.96 11.59 5.27
C GLN A 193 -19.79 11.83 4.32
N ARG A 194 -19.05 10.76 4.00
CA ARG A 194 -18.01 10.80 2.99
C ARG A 194 -18.67 10.99 1.61
N PRO A 195 -18.26 11.99 0.82
CA PRO A 195 -18.75 12.14 -0.55
C PRO A 195 -18.34 10.96 -1.44
N GLU A 196 -19.20 10.63 -2.40
CA GLU A 196 -18.89 9.62 -3.42
C GLU A 196 -17.78 10.09 -4.35
N ASN A 197 -16.96 9.14 -4.81
CA ASN A 197 -15.91 9.42 -5.78
C ASN A 197 -16.50 9.74 -7.15
N ARG A 198 -15.80 10.56 -7.93
CA ARG A 198 -16.06 10.76 -9.35
C ARG A 198 -15.11 9.93 -10.19
N TRP A 199 -15.66 9.28 -11.22
CA TRP A 199 -14.89 8.57 -12.24
C TRP A 199 -14.50 9.52 -13.35
N PHE A 200 -13.20 9.59 -13.64
CA PHE A 200 -12.64 10.37 -14.74
C PHE A 200 -11.70 9.49 -15.55
N VAL A 201 -12.14 9.03 -16.73
CA VAL A 201 -11.30 8.26 -17.67
C VAL A 201 -10.56 7.08 -17.01
N GLY A 202 -11.25 6.32 -16.16
CA GLY A 202 -10.67 5.18 -15.43
C GLY A 202 -9.83 5.54 -14.20
N SER A 203 -9.80 6.80 -13.80
CA SER A 203 -9.29 7.26 -12.51
C SER A 203 -10.43 7.60 -11.56
N LEU A 204 -10.24 7.34 -10.27
CA LEU A 204 -11.15 7.78 -9.22
C LEU A 204 -10.55 8.98 -8.49
N GLY A 205 -11.37 9.98 -8.23
CA GLY A 205 -10.99 11.13 -7.42
C GLY A 205 -12.15 11.63 -6.56
N PRO A 206 -11.86 12.45 -5.54
CA PRO A 206 -12.90 13.12 -4.79
C PRO A 206 -13.66 14.12 -5.70
N PRO A 207 -14.91 14.45 -5.37
CA PRO A 207 -15.67 15.43 -6.11
C PRO A 207 -15.12 16.85 -5.90
N PHE A 208 -15.11 17.67 -6.95
CA PHE A 208 -14.50 19.01 -6.94
C PHE A 208 -15.38 20.11 -6.30
N ASP A 209 -16.66 19.83 -6.08
CA ASP A 209 -17.65 20.76 -5.54
C ASP A 209 -17.80 20.66 -4.01
N VAL A 210 -17.19 19.65 -3.39
CA VAL A 210 -17.21 19.49 -1.93
C VAL A 210 -16.11 20.29 -1.27
N ARG A 211 -16.46 20.97 -0.19
CA ARG A 211 -15.52 21.75 0.63
C ARG A 211 -15.39 21.11 2.01
N ILE A 212 -14.17 21.07 2.53
CA ILE A 212 -13.87 20.66 3.90
C ILE A 212 -13.35 21.88 4.68
N ARG A 213 -13.69 21.97 5.97
CA ARG A 213 -13.15 23.01 6.84
C ARG A 213 -11.83 22.54 7.43
N VAL A 214 -10.79 23.35 7.25
CA VAL A 214 -9.45 23.08 7.78
C VAL A 214 -9.02 24.27 8.63
N ARG A 215 -8.62 24.00 9.87
CA ARG A 215 -8.09 24.99 10.82
C ARG A 215 -6.64 24.69 11.11
N ARG A 216 -5.77 25.71 11.03
CA ARG A 216 -4.39 25.58 11.50
C ARG A 216 -4.37 25.48 13.03
N ARG A 217 -3.67 24.50 13.57
CA ARG A 217 -3.44 24.36 15.02
C ARG A 217 -2.61 25.53 15.52
N ARG A 218 -2.93 26.05 16.71
CA ARG A 218 -2.08 27.03 17.38
C ARG A 218 -0.74 26.38 17.71
N ARG A 219 0.36 27.06 17.40
CA ARG A 219 1.70 26.59 17.77
C ARG A 219 1.81 26.71 19.28
N THR A 220 1.79 25.59 19.99
CA THR A 220 2.22 25.59 21.39
C THR A 220 3.70 26.00 21.37
N GLY A 221 3.99 27.16 21.94
CA GLY A 221 5.34 27.71 22.04
C GLY A 221 6.20 26.89 22.99
#